data_AF-A0AB38RLY1-F1
#
_entry.id   AF-A0AB38RLY1-F1
#
_cell.length_a   1.000
_cell.length_b   1.000
_cell.length_c   1.000
_cell.angle_alpha   90.00
_cell.angle_beta   90.00
_cell.angle_gamma   90.00
#
_symmetry.space_group_name_H-M   'P 1'
#
loop_
_entity.id
_entity.type
_entity.pdbx_description
1 polymer ?
#
loop_
_entity_poly.entity_id
_entity_poly.type
_entity_poly.pdbx_seq_one_letter_code
_entity_poly.pdbx_strand_id
1 'polypeptide(L)'
;MKKLDYDLVGERLFSNYKVRARIERDYSLPTGAATSSQFLDYAVRYLDQEAMDNPLAQTYSNQQVFKAAVNALGSNSRNWASFVKVRDQHLEGLLYDFDPDKTHTAVLDGTLTLADIREHLSGQGGTGDAKAIIRWAKLLTDHPNYYDQILGIARAFVALAEDAGYQLDNQHLMMILAGYLISPPRRWPGEKHLDSGLVRMTHRERDLPGMGYPLASEFLRNLHWNGFKPDRHITRLLGLWVPEIRETVEEDVDRLCALIGSKNRSLKYFLRYSLVGVAITPDGNYSRADNLIWMLGAYLEKKNKESNVEYIHE
;
A
#
# COMPACT_ATOMS: atom_id res chain seq x y z
N MET A 1 -17.27 0.04 -20.89
CA MET A 1 -15.83 0.12 -20.52
C MET A 1 -15.61 -1.00 -19.53
N LYS A 2 -14.69 -1.93 -19.80
CA LYS A 2 -14.51 -3.13 -18.97
C LYS A 2 -14.35 -2.80 -17.47
N LYS A 3 -15.26 -3.33 -16.63
CA LYS A 3 -15.28 -3.15 -15.17
C LYS A 3 -15.26 -4.48 -14.43
N LEU A 4 -14.68 -4.46 -13.23
CA LEU A 4 -14.72 -5.58 -12.29
C LEU A 4 -16.13 -5.78 -11.75
N ASP A 5 -16.61 -7.02 -11.80
CA ASP A 5 -17.87 -7.41 -11.18
C ASP A 5 -17.65 -7.79 -9.72
N TYR A 6 -17.97 -6.85 -8.82
CA TYR A 6 -17.86 -7.09 -7.37
C TYR A 6 -18.81 -8.18 -6.88
N ASP A 7 -20.00 -8.29 -7.46
CA ASP A 7 -21.00 -9.26 -7.02
C ASP A 7 -20.52 -10.67 -7.36
N LEU A 8 -20.04 -10.88 -8.58
CA LEU A 8 -19.46 -12.16 -9.00
C LEU A 8 -18.22 -12.52 -8.16
N VAL A 9 -17.30 -11.58 -7.93
CA VAL A 9 -16.14 -11.82 -7.05
C VAL A 9 -16.60 -12.21 -5.64
N GLY A 10 -17.58 -11.50 -5.09
CA GLY A 10 -18.17 -11.78 -3.78
C GLY A 10 -18.82 -13.14 -3.69
N GLU A 11 -19.66 -13.49 -4.66
CA GLU A 11 -20.31 -14.80 -4.75
C GLU A 11 -19.30 -15.93 -4.83
N ARG A 12 -18.21 -15.75 -5.60
CA ARG A 12 -17.17 -16.78 -5.77
C ARG A 12 -16.37 -17.01 -4.48
N LEU A 13 -16.06 -15.94 -3.76
CA LEU A 13 -15.41 -16.04 -2.45
C LEU A 13 -16.35 -16.62 -1.38
N PHE A 14 -17.63 -16.24 -1.40
CA PHE A 14 -18.62 -16.63 -0.39
C PHE A 14 -19.14 -18.06 -0.56
N SER A 15 -19.44 -18.49 -1.80
CA SER A 15 -20.05 -19.80 -2.10
C SER A 15 -19.12 -20.98 -1.78
N ASN A 16 -17.81 -20.78 -1.80
CA ASN A 16 -16.85 -21.80 -1.40
C ASN A 16 -16.63 -21.77 0.12
N TYR A 17 -17.37 -22.60 0.85
CA TYR A 17 -17.28 -22.70 2.32
C TYR A 17 -15.84 -22.80 2.86
N LYS A 18 -14.96 -23.58 2.20
CA LYS A 18 -13.57 -23.74 2.66
C LYS A 18 -12.75 -22.47 2.48
N VAL A 19 -12.99 -21.73 1.41
CA VAL A 19 -12.36 -20.43 1.16
C VAL A 19 -12.93 -19.39 2.12
N ARG A 20 -14.25 -19.28 2.23
CA ARG A 20 -14.93 -18.36 3.15
C ARG A 20 -14.46 -18.53 4.59
N ALA A 21 -14.57 -19.73 5.15
CA ALA A 21 -14.14 -20.03 6.52
C ALA A 21 -12.66 -19.72 6.77
N ARG A 22 -11.83 -19.87 5.74
CA ARG A 22 -10.42 -19.52 5.81
C ARG A 22 -10.21 -18.01 5.86
N ILE A 23 -10.90 -17.24 5.02
CA ILE A 23 -10.84 -15.77 5.03
C ILE A 23 -11.39 -15.24 6.36
N GLU A 24 -12.53 -15.75 6.83
CA GLU A 24 -13.11 -15.36 8.13
C GLU A 24 -12.10 -15.53 9.26
N ARG A 25 -11.43 -16.68 9.34
CA ARG A 25 -10.38 -16.91 10.33
C ARG A 25 -9.15 -16.03 10.09
N ASP A 26 -8.70 -15.91 8.85
CA ASP A 26 -7.48 -15.19 8.50
C ASP A 26 -7.63 -13.65 8.60
N TYR A 27 -8.85 -13.13 8.76
CA TYR A 27 -9.11 -11.70 8.97
C TYR A 27 -9.90 -11.43 10.26
N SER A 28 -10.13 -12.46 11.07
CA SER A 28 -10.99 -12.40 12.26
C SER A 28 -12.36 -11.77 11.95
N LEU A 29 -12.92 -12.09 10.78
CA LEU A 29 -14.22 -11.57 10.36
C LEU A 29 -15.34 -12.23 11.18
N PRO A 30 -16.49 -11.55 11.33
CA PRO A 30 -17.70 -12.18 11.85
C PRO A 30 -18.09 -13.37 10.97
N THR A 31 -18.39 -14.52 11.59
CA THR A 31 -18.78 -15.77 10.89
C THR A 31 -20.26 -15.83 10.52
N GLY A 32 -21.01 -14.76 10.78
CA GLY A 32 -22.46 -14.67 10.63
C GLY A 32 -22.95 -13.96 9.36
N ALA A 33 -22.12 -13.80 8.33
CA ALA A 33 -22.54 -13.16 7.10
C ALA A 33 -23.62 -14.00 6.39
N ALA A 34 -24.80 -13.42 6.18
CA ALA A 34 -25.94 -14.06 5.53
C ALA A 34 -25.85 -14.00 3.99
N THR A 35 -25.12 -13.04 3.44
CA THR A 35 -24.99 -12.82 2.00
C THR A 35 -23.52 -12.58 1.59
N SER A 36 -23.23 -12.74 0.30
CA SER A 36 -21.93 -12.41 -0.31
C SER A 36 -21.56 -10.94 -0.09
N SER A 37 -22.51 -10.03 -0.30
CA SER A 37 -22.34 -8.59 -0.07
C SER A 37 -21.94 -8.29 1.39
N GLN A 38 -22.65 -8.86 2.37
CA GLN A 38 -22.33 -8.68 3.79
C GLN A 38 -20.94 -9.23 4.13
N PHE A 39 -20.57 -10.39 3.58
CA PHE A 39 -19.24 -10.97 3.76
C PHE A 39 -18.13 -10.08 3.18
N LEU A 40 -18.34 -9.51 1.98
CA LEU A 40 -17.38 -8.60 1.37
C LEU A 40 -17.22 -7.31 2.18
N ASP A 41 -18.30 -6.73 2.66
CA ASP A 41 -18.24 -5.52 3.48
C ASP A 41 -17.49 -5.77 4.79
N TYR A 42 -17.64 -6.94 5.41
CA TYR A 42 -16.79 -7.34 6.54
C TYR A 42 -15.32 -7.44 6.12
N ALA A 43 -15.02 -8.12 5.02
CA ALA A 43 -13.65 -8.31 4.57
C ALA A 43 -12.93 -6.98 4.27
N VAL A 44 -13.63 -6.03 3.65
CA VAL A 44 -13.09 -4.71 3.32
C VAL A 44 -12.92 -3.84 4.58
N ARG A 45 -13.92 -3.84 5.46
CA ARG A 45 -13.91 -3.00 6.67
C ARG A 45 -12.83 -3.42 7.67
N TYR A 46 -12.63 -4.73 7.85
CA TYR A 46 -11.63 -5.25 8.79
C TYR A 46 -10.19 -5.09 8.31
N LEU A 47 -9.97 -4.68 7.05
CA LEU A 47 -8.66 -4.28 6.56
C LEU A 47 -8.28 -2.85 6.97
N ASP A 48 -9.22 -2.05 7.48
CA ASP A 48 -9.00 -0.67 7.97
C ASP A 48 -8.29 0.25 6.96
N GLN A 49 -8.79 0.22 5.72
CA GLN A 49 -8.23 0.96 4.58
C GLN A 49 -9.32 1.76 3.84
N GLU A 50 -10.33 2.20 4.58
CA GLU A 50 -11.32 3.14 4.05
C GLU A 50 -10.62 4.44 3.67
N ALA A 51 -10.79 4.86 2.42
CA ALA A 51 -10.09 6.02 1.89
C ALA A 51 -10.72 7.32 2.39
N MET A 52 -9.87 8.32 2.66
CA MET A 52 -10.30 9.68 2.93
C MET A 52 -10.50 10.46 1.62
N ASP A 53 -11.54 11.31 1.57
CA ASP A 53 -11.89 12.09 0.36
C ASP A 53 -10.77 13.02 -0.09
N ASN A 54 -10.11 13.70 0.85
CA ASN A 54 -8.99 14.59 0.57
C ASN A 54 -7.75 14.15 1.36
N PRO A 55 -6.81 13.43 0.71
CA PRO A 55 -5.63 12.93 1.40
C PRO A 55 -4.67 14.04 1.86
N LEU A 56 -4.73 15.24 1.25
CA LEU A 56 -3.86 16.38 1.56
C LEU A 56 -4.31 17.20 2.78
N ALA A 57 -5.52 16.94 3.29
CA ALA A 57 -6.08 17.56 4.50
C ALA A 57 -5.87 16.72 5.77
N GLN A 58 -5.30 15.52 5.62
CA GLN A 58 -5.08 14.59 6.73
C GLN A 58 -3.91 15.03 7.61
N THR A 59 -3.94 14.65 8.88
CA THR A 59 -2.82 14.81 9.81
C THR A 59 -2.56 13.49 10.54
N TYR A 60 -1.32 13.03 10.56
CA TYR A 60 -0.91 11.84 11.30
C TYR A 60 0.26 12.16 12.21
N SER A 61 0.22 11.62 13.43
CA SER A 61 1.38 11.63 14.32
C SER A 61 2.45 10.65 13.81
N ASN A 62 3.71 10.85 14.24
CA ASN A 62 4.78 9.91 13.92
C ASN A 62 4.49 8.50 14.46
N GLN A 63 3.74 8.34 15.55
CA GLN A 63 3.28 7.05 16.05
C GLN A 63 2.33 6.35 15.04
N GLN A 64 1.38 7.09 14.47
CA GLN A 64 0.48 6.56 13.44
C GLN A 64 1.24 6.21 12.15
N VAL A 65 2.18 7.06 11.73
CA VAL A 65 3.08 6.78 10.58
C VAL A 65 3.92 5.53 10.85
N PHE A 66 4.46 5.37 12.05
CA PHE A 66 5.27 4.21 12.40
C PHE A 66 4.44 2.93 12.36
N LYS A 67 3.23 2.96 12.93
CA LYS A 67 2.27 1.85 12.84
C LYS A 67 1.94 1.48 11.39
N ALA A 68 1.68 2.47 10.53
CA ALA A 68 1.41 2.24 9.11
C ALA A 68 2.61 1.57 8.39
N ALA A 69 3.84 1.99 8.70
CA ALA A 69 5.06 1.40 8.16
C ALA A 69 5.27 -0.03 8.64
N VAL A 70 5.08 -0.31 9.94
CA VAL A 70 5.17 -1.65 10.52
C VAL A 70 4.11 -2.57 9.91
N ASN A 71 2.89 -2.10 9.71
CA ASN A 71 1.84 -2.86 9.03
C ASN A 71 2.20 -3.21 7.59
N ALA A 72 2.71 -2.25 6.82
CA ALA A 72 3.15 -2.50 5.45
C ALA A 72 4.28 -3.56 5.41
N LEU A 73 5.33 -3.40 6.22
CA LEU A 73 6.44 -4.36 6.31
C LEU A 73 5.97 -5.74 6.81
N GLY A 74 5.03 -5.78 7.75
CA GLY A 74 4.42 -7.00 8.27
C GLY A 74 3.60 -7.77 7.24
N SER A 75 2.97 -7.06 6.29
CA SER A 75 2.26 -7.69 5.17
C SER A 75 3.18 -8.35 4.14
N ASN A 76 4.49 -8.08 4.16
CA ASN A 76 5.43 -8.54 3.15
C ASN A 76 5.60 -10.07 3.16
N SER A 77 5.02 -10.74 2.15
CA SER A 77 5.16 -12.19 1.93
C SER A 77 4.73 -13.04 3.15
N ARG A 78 3.82 -12.52 3.98
CA ARG A 78 3.30 -13.19 5.18
C ARG A 78 1.78 -13.35 5.11
N ASN A 79 1.27 -14.31 5.86
CA ASN A 79 -0.17 -14.37 6.11
C ASN A 79 -0.56 -13.22 7.05
N TRP A 80 -1.44 -12.33 6.57
CA TRP A 80 -1.85 -11.13 7.28
C TRP A 80 -2.44 -11.43 8.66
N ALA A 81 -3.34 -12.42 8.78
CA ALA A 81 -3.92 -12.86 10.06
C ALA A 81 -2.88 -13.13 11.12
N SER A 82 -1.89 -13.91 10.71
CA SER A 82 -0.85 -14.41 11.60
C SER A 82 0.01 -13.24 12.06
N PHE A 83 0.31 -12.31 11.15
CA PHE A 83 1.03 -11.09 11.48
C PHE A 83 0.22 -10.19 12.42
N VAL A 84 -1.04 -9.88 12.12
CA VAL A 84 -1.91 -9.04 12.97
C VAL A 84 -2.00 -9.59 14.38
N LYS A 85 -2.22 -10.90 14.52
CA LYS A 85 -2.25 -11.54 15.84
C LYS A 85 -0.94 -11.36 16.62
N VAL A 86 0.20 -11.60 15.97
CA VAL A 86 1.52 -11.44 16.61
C VAL A 86 1.81 -9.96 16.91
N ARG A 87 1.36 -9.06 16.02
CA ARG A 87 1.52 -7.62 16.19
C ARG A 87 0.80 -7.14 17.46
N ASP A 88 -0.49 -7.43 17.56
CA ASP A 88 -1.33 -6.95 18.65
C ASP A 88 -0.97 -7.61 20.00
N GLN A 89 -0.48 -8.86 19.98
CA GLN A 89 -0.13 -9.58 21.21
C GLN A 89 1.28 -9.27 21.73
N HIS A 90 2.20 -8.89 20.85
CA HIS A 90 3.63 -8.82 21.19
C HIS A 90 4.32 -7.58 20.60
N LEU A 91 4.26 -7.41 19.28
CA LEU A 91 5.08 -6.40 18.60
C LEU A 91 4.70 -4.96 18.98
N GLU A 92 3.42 -4.69 19.20
CA GLU A 92 2.93 -3.37 19.62
C GLU A 92 3.56 -2.93 20.95
N GLY A 93 3.49 -3.78 21.98
CA GLY A 93 4.14 -3.50 23.26
C GLY A 93 5.67 -3.46 23.17
N LEU A 94 6.27 -4.34 22.36
CA LEU A 94 7.72 -4.35 22.11
C LEU A 94 8.21 -3.04 21.46
N LEU A 95 7.37 -2.42 20.63
CA LEU A 95 7.63 -1.14 19.97
C LEU A 95 6.97 0.04 20.73
N TYR A 96 6.70 -0.12 22.03
CA TYR A 96 6.17 0.93 22.91
C TYR A 96 4.90 1.59 22.36
N ASP A 97 3.93 0.77 21.94
CA ASP A 97 2.69 1.19 21.29
C ASP A 97 2.94 1.96 19.98
N PHE A 98 3.99 1.57 19.25
CA PHE A 98 4.50 2.26 18.06
C PHE A 98 5.01 3.68 18.32
N ASP A 99 5.52 3.98 19.51
CA ASP A 99 6.25 5.23 19.79
C ASP A 99 7.66 5.14 19.16
N PRO A 100 7.95 5.90 18.08
CA PRO A 100 9.22 5.78 17.37
C PRO A 100 10.40 6.28 18.20
N ASP A 101 10.21 7.30 19.04
CA ASP A 101 11.28 7.88 19.85
C ASP A 101 11.72 6.88 20.92
N LYS A 102 10.75 6.32 21.68
CA LYS A 102 11.03 5.28 22.68
C LYS A 102 11.63 4.03 22.04
N THR A 103 11.09 3.61 20.90
CA THR A 103 11.63 2.46 20.15
C THR A 103 13.07 2.72 19.75
N HIS A 104 13.39 3.91 19.22
CA HIS A 104 14.75 4.25 18.81
C HIS A 104 15.71 4.31 20.01
N THR A 105 15.30 4.94 21.11
CA THR A 105 16.09 4.98 22.35
C THR A 105 16.37 3.58 22.88
N ALA A 106 15.37 2.70 22.94
CA ALA A 106 15.56 1.31 23.38
C ALA A 106 16.56 0.53 22.50
N VAL A 107 16.57 0.81 21.20
CA VAL A 107 17.58 0.23 20.28
C VAL A 107 18.98 0.76 20.57
N LEU A 108 19.13 2.07 20.82
CA LEU A 108 20.42 2.67 21.14
C LEU A 108 20.99 2.17 22.48
N ASP A 109 20.13 2.00 23.47
CA ASP A 109 20.48 1.53 24.81
C ASP A 109 20.64 -0.01 24.89
N GLY A 110 20.32 -0.72 23.79
CA GLY A 110 20.47 -2.17 23.68
C GLY A 110 19.39 -2.98 24.40
N THR A 111 18.33 -2.34 24.90
CA THR A 111 17.18 -3.00 25.55
C THR A 111 16.18 -3.57 24.55
N LEU A 112 16.21 -3.09 23.31
CA LEU A 112 15.52 -3.68 22.17
C LEU A 112 16.52 -4.02 21.06
N THR A 113 16.62 -5.29 20.70
CA THR A 113 17.57 -5.74 19.68
C THR A 113 16.88 -6.09 18.36
N LEU A 114 17.68 -6.21 17.30
CA LEU A 114 17.21 -6.72 16.01
C LEU A 114 16.60 -8.13 16.14
N ALA A 115 17.13 -8.96 17.04
CA ALA A 115 16.67 -10.34 17.23
C ALA A 115 15.26 -10.37 17.82
N ASP A 116 14.98 -9.49 18.79
CA ASP A 116 13.67 -9.40 19.45
C ASP A 116 12.57 -9.04 18.44
N ILE A 117 12.81 -8.03 17.59
CA ILE A 117 11.87 -7.67 16.52
C ILE A 117 11.75 -8.80 15.49
N ARG A 118 12.87 -9.43 15.13
CA ARG A 118 12.94 -10.49 14.11
C ARG A 118 12.12 -11.72 14.49
N GLU A 119 12.04 -12.07 15.77
CA GLU A 119 11.28 -13.21 16.27
C GLU A 119 9.79 -13.12 15.87
N HIS A 120 9.26 -11.90 15.82
CA HIS A 120 7.86 -11.63 15.47
C HIS A 120 7.60 -11.48 13.96
N LEU A 121 8.64 -11.51 13.12
CA LEU A 121 8.54 -11.33 11.67
C LEU A 121 8.95 -12.61 10.92
N SER A 122 8.02 -13.57 10.83
CA SER A 122 8.27 -14.88 10.20
C SER A 122 8.71 -14.81 8.72
N GLY A 123 9.24 -15.90 8.17
CA GLY A 123 9.59 -15.99 6.74
C GLY A 123 10.97 -15.40 6.36
N GLN A 124 11.32 -15.51 5.07
CA GLN A 124 12.65 -15.20 4.55
C GLN A 124 13.02 -13.70 4.62
N GLY A 125 12.03 -12.81 4.55
CA GLY A 125 12.23 -11.34 4.60
C GLY A 125 12.42 -10.77 6.02
N GLY A 126 12.16 -11.55 7.07
CA GLY A 126 12.03 -11.01 8.44
C GLY A 126 13.19 -10.20 8.96
N THR A 127 14.42 -10.55 8.60
CA THR A 127 15.61 -9.81 9.04
C THR A 127 15.72 -8.46 8.34
N GLY A 128 15.33 -8.41 7.06
CA GLY A 128 15.25 -7.14 6.31
C GLY A 128 14.16 -6.24 6.86
N ASP A 129 12.98 -6.80 7.13
CA ASP A 129 11.85 -6.06 7.68
C ASP A 129 12.15 -5.54 9.11
N ALA A 130 12.77 -6.34 9.97
CA ALA A 130 13.17 -5.90 11.32
C ALA A 130 14.19 -4.73 11.26
N LYS A 131 15.18 -4.81 10.37
CA LYS A 131 16.12 -3.69 10.12
C LYS A 131 15.40 -2.45 9.60
N ALA A 132 14.38 -2.64 8.76
CA ALA A 132 13.57 -1.54 8.24
C ALA A 132 12.76 -0.87 9.35
N ILE A 133 12.13 -1.63 10.25
CA ILE A 133 11.42 -1.10 11.42
C ILE A 133 12.34 -0.23 12.29
N ILE A 134 13.56 -0.70 12.59
CA ILE A 134 14.55 0.09 13.34
C ILE A 134 14.91 1.40 12.60
N ARG A 135 15.10 1.34 11.29
CA ARG A 135 15.39 2.54 10.47
C ARG A 135 14.23 3.51 10.45
N TRP A 136 12.99 3.00 10.43
CA TRP A 136 11.78 3.82 10.54
C TRP A 136 11.69 4.54 11.87
N ALA A 137 11.92 3.85 12.99
CA ALA A 137 11.94 4.47 14.31
C ALA A 137 12.93 5.65 14.36
N LYS A 138 14.16 5.44 13.88
CA LYS A 138 15.17 6.50 13.76
C LYS A 138 14.69 7.66 12.88
N LEU A 139 14.24 7.35 11.66
CA LEU A 139 13.81 8.37 10.67
C LEU A 139 12.73 9.28 11.25
N LEU A 140 11.76 8.69 11.96
CA LEU A 140 10.66 9.43 12.58
C LEU A 140 11.11 10.21 13.82
N THR A 141 12.11 9.72 14.56
CA THR A 141 12.74 10.47 15.66
C THR A 141 13.48 11.70 15.14
N ASP A 142 14.24 11.56 14.04
CA ASP A 142 15.01 12.65 13.43
C ASP A 142 14.12 13.72 12.79
N HIS A 143 12.88 13.36 12.43
CA HIS A 143 11.93 14.21 11.72
C HIS A 143 10.60 14.32 12.46
N PRO A 144 10.51 15.24 13.44
CA PRO A 144 9.23 15.66 13.99
C PRO A 144 8.28 16.09 12.86
N ASN A 145 7.03 15.67 12.90
CA ASN A 145 6.02 15.92 11.87
C ASN A 145 6.40 15.36 10.49
N TYR A 146 6.93 14.14 10.44
CA TYR A 146 7.33 13.48 9.19
C TYR A 146 6.22 13.49 8.13
N TYR A 147 4.98 13.25 8.55
CA TYR A 147 3.84 13.20 7.63
C TYR A 147 3.57 14.53 6.93
N ASP A 148 3.74 15.67 7.61
CA ASP A 148 3.57 17.00 6.98
C ASP A 148 4.59 17.23 5.86
N GLN A 149 5.78 16.64 6.00
CA GLN A 149 6.80 16.68 4.95
C GLN A 149 6.42 15.79 3.75
N ILE A 150 5.78 14.64 3.97
CA ILE A 150 5.18 13.82 2.91
C ILE A 150 4.08 14.60 2.18
N LEU A 151 3.23 15.34 2.91
CA LEU A 151 2.23 16.22 2.31
C LEU A 151 2.87 17.38 1.53
N GLY A 152 3.98 17.93 2.01
CA GLY A 152 4.77 18.92 1.28
C GLY A 152 5.26 18.39 -0.08
N ILE A 153 5.76 17.16 -0.12
CA ILE A 153 6.15 16.48 -1.38
C ILE A 153 4.92 16.25 -2.28
N ALA A 154 3.80 15.81 -1.71
CA ALA A 154 2.57 15.59 -2.48
C ALA A 154 2.04 16.89 -3.10
N ARG A 155 2.04 18.01 -2.36
CA ARG A 155 1.65 19.33 -2.89
C ARG A 155 2.60 19.81 -3.99
N ALA A 156 3.90 19.53 -3.86
CA ALA A 156 4.87 19.83 -4.92
C ALA A 156 4.61 19.04 -6.21
N PHE A 157 4.11 17.81 -6.12
CA PHE A 157 3.64 17.08 -7.30
C PHE A 157 2.41 17.69 -7.95
N VAL A 158 1.44 18.17 -7.16
CA VAL A 158 0.25 18.86 -7.68
C VAL A 158 0.67 20.12 -8.46
N ALA A 159 1.52 20.96 -7.88
CA ALA A 159 2.04 22.15 -8.55
C ALA A 159 2.87 21.81 -9.81
N LEU A 160 3.66 20.73 -9.77
CA LEU A 160 4.43 20.28 -10.92
C LEU A 160 3.54 19.78 -12.08
N ALA A 161 2.40 19.14 -11.77
CA ALA A 161 1.42 18.72 -12.77
C ALA A 161 0.69 19.93 -13.39
N GLU A 162 0.35 20.93 -12.57
CA GLU A 162 -0.24 22.20 -13.04
C GLU A 162 0.70 22.93 -14.01
N ASP A 163 2.00 23.01 -13.70
CA ASP A 163 3.02 23.56 -14.60
C ASP A 163 3.09 22.81 -15.95
N ALA A 164 2.76 21.51 -15.95
CA ALA A 164 2.70 20.68 -17.15
C ALA A 164 1.32 20.73 -17.85
N GLY A 165 0.38 21.55 -17.37
CA GLY A 165 -0.89 21.82 -18.02
C GLY A 165 -1.99 20.79 -17.76
N TYR A 166 -1.91 19.99 -16.69
CA TYR A 166 -2.98 19.06 -16.34
C TYR A 166 -3.20 18.95 -14.82
N GLN A 167 -4.42 18.54 -14.45
CA GLN A 167 -4.79 18.29 -13.08
C GLN A 167 -4.47 16.85 -12.68
N LEU A 168 -3.92 16.70 -11.48
CA LEU A 168 -3.58 15.41 -10.92
C LEU A 168 -4.65 15.01 -9.91
N ASP A 169 -5.36 13.93 -10.19
CA ASP A 169 -6.32 13.35 -9.25
C ASP A 169 -5.63 12.62 -8.08
N ASN A 170 -6.40 12.30 -7.04
CA ASN A 170 -5.88 11.71 -5.81
C ASN A 170 -5.24 10.33 -6.04
N GLN A 171 -5.79 9.51 -6.92
CA GLN A 171 -5.24 8.19 -7.21
C GLN A 171 -3.90 8.26 -7.94
N HIS A 172 -3.76 9.14 -8.92
CA HIS A 172 -2.49 9.37 -9.59
C HIS A 172 -1.46 9.97 -8.63
N LEU A 173 -1.89 10.88 -7.75
CA LEU A 173 -1.04 11.44 -6.70
C LEU A 173 -0.50 10.37 -5.75
N MET A 174 -1.33 9.44 -5.31
CA MET A 174 -0.91 8.31 -4.48
C MET A 174 0.12 7.42 -5.21
N MET A 175 -0.11 7.11 -6.49
CA MET A 175 0.79 6.29 -7.30
C MET A 175 2.17 6.95 -7.50
N ILE A 176 2.21 8.24 -7.81
CA ILE A 176 3.49 8.94 -8.00
C ILE A 176 4.22 9.14 -6.68
N LEU A 177 3.49 9.35 -5.58
CA LEU A 177 4.09 9.46 -4.25
C LEU A 177 4.73 8.12 -3.85
N ALA A 178 4.01 7.00 -4.00
CA ALA A 178 4.59 5.67 -3.81
C ALA A 178 5.77 5.39 -4.74
N GLY A 179 5.68 5.82 -6.00
CA GLY A 179 6.76 5.68 -7.00
C GLY A 179 8.01 6.49 -6.65
N TYR A 180 7.82 7.70 -6.14
CA TYR A 180 8.90 8.61 -5.76
C TYR A 180 9.59 8.19 -4.48
N LEU A 181 8.83 7.88 -3.42
CA LEU A 181 9.35 7.62 -2.08
C LEU A 181 10.13 6.29 -1.95
N ILE A 182 10.21 5.46 -2.99
CA ILE A 182 11.04 4.22 -2.98
C ILE A 182 12.43 4.43 -3.59
N SER A 183 12.58 5.47 -4.40
CA SER A 183 13.85 5.80 -5.03
C SER A 183 13.84 7.25 -5.50
N PRO A 184 13.81 8.23 -4.58
CA PRO A 184 13.75 9.65 -4.93
C PRO A 184 14.94 10.00 -5.83
N PRO A 185 14.73 10.54 -7.05
CA PRO A 185 15.84 10.90 -7.90
C PRO A 185 16.62 12.06 -7.30
N ARG A 186 17.95 12.02 -7.43
CA ARG A 186 18.85 13.06 -6.90
C ARG A 186 18.54 14.46 -7.46
N ARG A 187 17.98 14.52 -8.67
CA ARG A 187 17.49 15.75 -9.30
C ARG A 187 16.04 15.52 -9.68
N TRP A 188 15.13 16.12 -8.91
CA TRP A 188 13.70 16.04 -9.17
C TRP A 188 13.18 17.42 -9.61
N PRO A 189 12.40 17.55 -10.70
CA PRO A 189 11.86 18.84 -11.13
C PRO A 189 10.97 19.51 -10.09
N GLY A 190 10.32 18.74 -9.23
CA GLY A 190 9.44 19.24 -8.18
C GLY A 190 10.14 19.93 -7.00
N GLU A 191 11.48 19.87 -6.89
CA GLU A 191 12.23 20.54 -5.81
C GLU A 191 11.93 22.05 -5.77
N LYS A 192 11.64 22.68 -6.92
CA LYS A 192 11.31 24.10 -7.02
C LYS A 192 10.00 24.49 -6.31
N HIS A 193 9.14 23.51 -6.04
CA HIS A 193 7.84 23.72 -5.36
C HIS A 193 7.87 23.27 -3.90
N LEU A 194 9.00 22.76 -3.40
CA LEU A 194 9.11 22.39 -2.00
C LEU A 194 9.31 23.63 -1.14
N ASP A 195 8.50 23.74 -0.09
CA ASP A 195 8.77 24.67 1.01
C ASP A 195 9.92 24.13 1.86
N SER A 196 11.09 24.77 1.78
CA SER A 196 12.29 24.37 2.50
C SER A 196 12.20 24.59 4.02
N GLY A 197 11.25 25.40 4.50
CA GLY A 197 10.95 25.52 5.92
C GLY A 197 10.20 24.31 6.47
N LEU A 198 9.37 23.69 5.61
CA LEU A 198 8.54 22.52 5.91
C LEU A 198 9.28 21.20 5.64
N VAL A 199 9.74 20.98 4.41
CA VAL A 199 10.38 19.72 3.98
C VAL A 199 11.88 19.80 4.27
N ARG A 200 12.28 19.17 5.37
CA ARG A 200 13.66 19.18 5.88
C ARG A 200 14.43 17.91 5.57
N MET A 201 13.74 16.83 5.19
CA MET A 201 14.37 15.59 4.71
C MET A 201 15.27 15.85 3.50
N THR A 202 16.50 15.34 3.59
CA THR A 202 17.37 15.20 2.42
C THR A 202 16.77 14.21 1.42
N HIS A 203 17.24 14.24 0.17
CA HIS A 203 16.77 13.30 -0.86
C HIS A 203 16.87 11.82 -0.46
N ARG A 204 17.83 11.44 0.40
CA ARG A 204 17.97 10.05 0.87
C ARG A 204 16.99 9.69 1.98
N GLU A 205 16.63 10.64 2.82
CA GLU A 205 15.68 10.44 3.93
C GLU A 205 14.23 10.38 3.45
N ARG A 206 13.97 10.80 2.21
CA ARG A 206 12.67 10.62 1.52
C ARG A 206 12.43 9.18 1.06
N ASP A 207 13.44 8.31 1.08
CA ASP A 207 13.26 6.87 0.80
C ASP A 207 12.51 6.18 1.95
N LEU A 208 11.60 5.25 1.65
CA LEU A 208 10.86 4.47 2.64
C LEU A 208 11.66 3.22 3.03
N PRO A 209 12.22 3.15 4.25
CA PRO A 209 13.10 2.05 4.63
C PRO A 209 12.47 0.67 4.40
N GLY A 210 13.13 -0.14 3.58
CA GLY A 210 12.79 -1.56 3.36
C GLY A 210 11.58 -1.81 2.47
N MET A 211 11.02 -0.78 1.86
CA MET A 211 9.83 -0.92 1.02
C MET A 211 10.20 -1.01 -0.47
N GLY A 212 9.43 -1.79 -1.22
CA GLY A 212 9.33 -1.67 -2.68
C GLY A 212 7.98 -1.05 -3.05
N TYR A 213 7.72 -0.81 -4.34
CA TYR A 213 6.50 -0.10 -4.78
C TYR A 213 5.18 -0.63 -4.19
N PRO A 214 4.91 -1.96 -4.17
CA PRO A 214 3.67 -2.46 -3.55
C PRO A 214 3.59 -2.17 -2.04
N LEU A 215 4.72 -2.20 -1.33
CA LEU A 215 4.73 -1.90 0.11
C LEU A 215 4.62 -0.41 0.39
N ALA A 216 5.19 0.47 -0.44
CA ALA A 216 4.96 1.90 -0.35
C ALA A 216 3.49 2.26 -0.58
N SER A 217 2.86 1.62 -1.56
CA SER A 217 1.44 1.77 -1.84
C SER A 217 0.60 1.25 -0.66
N GLU A 218 0.95 0.10 -0.06
CA GLU A 218 0.32 -0.38 1.19
C GLU A 218 0.49 0.61 2.35
N PHE A 219 1.69 1.16 2.52
CA PHE A 219 1.98 2.15 3.56
C PHE A 219 1.08 3.38 3.44
N LEU A 220 0.91 3.92 2.24
CA LEU A 220 0.01 5.05 1.99
C LEU A 220 -1.46 4.66 2.19
N ARG A 221 -1.87 3.44 1.81
CA ARG A 221 -3.24 2.94 2.08
C ARG A 221 -3.54 2.77 3.57
N ASN A 222 -2.54 2.37 4.37
CA ASN A 222 -2.62 2.35 5.83
C ASN A 222 -2.66 3.77 6.44
N LEU A 223 -2.39 4.80 5.64
CA LEU A 223 -2.61 6.22 5.96
C LEU A 223 -3.83 6.78 5.19
N HIS A 224 -4.75 5.87 4.82
CA HIS A 224 -6.05 6.15 4.21
C HIS A 224 -5.98 6.89 2.86
N TRP A 225 -4.86 6.80 2.14
CA TRP A 225 -4.80 7.22 0.74
C TRP A 225 -5.57 6.24 -0.15
N ASN A 226 -6.42 6.77 -1.03
CA ASN A 226 -7.08 5.96 -2.05
C ASN A 226 -6.09 5.61 -3.16
N GLY A 227 -5.85 4.33 -3.41
CA GLY A 227 -5.02 3.91 -4.52
C GLY A 227 -5.00 2.41 -4.72
N PHE A 228 -4.69 2.02 -5.95
CA PHE A 228 -4.61 0.61 -6.35
C PHE A 228 -3.18 0.11 -6.17
N LYS A 229 -2.99 -1.03 -5.50
CA LYS A 229 -1.69 -1.60 -5.10
C LYS A 229 -1.43 -2.91 -5.84
N PRO A 230 -0.87 -2.89 -7.06
CA PRO A 230 -0.70 -4.11 -7.86
C PRO A 230 0.44 -4.99 -7.30
N ASP A 231 0.08 -5.92 -6.41
CA ASP A 231 0.99 -6.96 -5.95
C ASP A 231 1.11 -8.10 -6.99
N ARG A 232 1.88 -9.14 -6.69
CA ARG A 232 2.09 -10.28 -7.61
C ARG A 232 0.81 -11.09 -7.90
N HIS A 233 -0.13 -11.15 -6.95
CA HIS A 233 -1.38 -11.90 -7.12
C HIS A 233 -2.31 -11.13 -8.05
N ILE A 234 -2.45 -9.83 -7.80
CA ILE A 234 -3.26 -8.92 -8.61
C ILE A 234 -2.69 -8.79 -10.02
N THR A 235 -1.40 -8.50 -10.14
CA THR A 235 -0.76 -8.28 -11.44
C THR A 235 -0.91 -9.48 -12.38
N ARG A 236 -0.79 -10.69 -11.82
CA ARG A 236 -1.03 -11.94 -12.57
C ARG A 236 -2.47 -12.03 -13.07
N LEU A 237 -3.46 -11.74 -12.22
CA LEU A 237 -4.88 -11.80 -12.59
C LEU A 237 -5.24 -10.74 -13.63
N LEU A 238 -4.79 -9.49 -13.44
CA LEU A 238 -4.99 -8.42 -14.42
C LEU A 238 -4.35 -8.75 -15.78
N GLY A 239 -3.16 -9.36 -15.77
CA GLY A 239 -2.50 -9.80 -17.01
C GLY A 239 -3.24 -10.92 -17.75
N LEU A 240 -4.12 -11.67 -17.07
CA LEU A 240 -4.97 -12.70 -17.68
C LEU A 240 -6.32 -12.13 -18.14
N TRP A 241 -6.94 -11.25 -17.33
CA TRP A 241 -8.31 -10.81 -17.57
C TRP A 241 -8.43 -9.65 -18.56
N VAL A 242 -7.45 -8.73 -18.55
CA VAL A 242 -7.52 -7.48 -19.32
C VAL A 242 -6.19 -7.12 -19.99
N PRO A 243 -5.60 -8.03 -20.78
CA PRO A 243 -4.34 -7.76 -21.48
C PRO A 243 -4.42 -6.52 -22.40
N GLU A 244 -5.59 -6.23 -22.98
CA GLU A 244 -5.82 -5.10 -23.88
C GLU A 244 -5.83 -3.74 -23.18
N ILE A 245 -6.33 -3.65 -21.94
CA ILE A 245 -6.34 -2.37 -21.18
C ILE A 245 -4.91 -1.91 -20.90
N ARG A 246 -3.98 -2.85 -20.80
CA ARG A 246 -2.56 -2.57 -20.56
C ARG A 246 -1.96 -1.60 -21.57
N GLU A 247 -2.35 -1.71 -22.84
CA GLU A 247 -1.83 -0.86 -23.91
C GLU A 247 -2.42 0.56 -23.85
N THR A 248 -3.65 0.69 -23.32
CA THR A 248 -4.37 1.96 -23.24
C THR A 248 -3.81 2.92 -22.19
N VAL A 249 -3.03 2.42 -21.21
CA VAL A 249 -2.52 3.21 -20.09
C VAL A 249 -1.07 3.68 -20.27
N GLU A 250 -0.40 3.35 -21.38
CA GLU A 250 1.03 3.61 -21.56
C GLU A 250 1.39 5.11 -21.57
N GLU A 251 0.53 5.94 -22.18
CA GLU A 251 0.74 7.39 -22.20
C GLU A 251 0.69 7.97 -20.78
N ASP A 252 -0.27 7.54 -19.96
CA ASP A 252 -0.36 7.92 -18.56
C ASP A 252 0.85 7.42 -17.76
N VAL A 253 1.33 6.19 -17.99
CA VAL A 253 2.55 5.68 -17.36
C VAL A 253 3.75 6.58 -17.65
N ASP A 254 3.94 6.96 -18.91
CA ASP A 254 5.06 7.81 -19.31
C ASP A 254 4.94 9.22 -18.74
N ARG A 255 3.73 9.78 -18.68
CA ARG A 255 3.43 11.07 -18.04
C ARG A 255 3.76 11.04 -16.54
N LEU A 256 3.30 10.03 -15.81
CA LEU A 256 3.57 9.88 -14.37
C LEU A 256 5.06 9.63 -14.09
N CYS A 257 5.75 8.86 -14.94
CA CYS A 257 7.21 8.69 -14.88
C CYS A 257 7.95 10.02 -15.04
N ALA A 258 7.48 10.89 -15.94
CA ALA A 258 8.07 12.21 -16.16
C ALA A 258 7.94 13.11 -14.92
N LEU A 259 6.79 13.11 -14.23
CA LEU A 259 6.61 13.81 -12.96
C LEU A 259 7.58 13.32 -11.89
N ILE A 260 7.71 11.99 -11.75
CA ILE A 260 8.60 11.38 -10.75
C ILE A 260 10.07 11.69 -11.10
N GLY A 261 10.39 11.90 -12.38
CA GLY A 261 11.76 12.08 -12.85
C GLY A 261 12.53 10.76 -12.97
N SER A 262 11.82 9.64 -13.18
CA SER A 262 12.40 8.30 -13.27
C SER A 262 11.80 7.51 -14.41
N LYS A 263 12.64 6.73 -15.11
CA LYS A 263 12.23 5.82 -16.19
C LYS A 263 12.51 4.35 -15.85
N ASN A 264 12.65 4.04 -14.56
CA ASN A 264 12.96 2.70 -14.10
C ASN A 264 11.88 1.68 -14.56
N ARG A 265 12.32 0.51 -15.04
CA ARG A 265 11.40 -0.52 -15.57
C ARG A 265 10.41 -1.03 -14.52
N SER A 266 10.84 -1.18 -13.27
CA SER A 266 9.98 -1.62 -12.17
C SER A 266 8.96 -0.55 -11.78
N LEU A 267 9.33 0.74 -11.86
CA LEU A 267 8.38 1.85 -11.70
C LEU A 267 7.30 1.80 -12.78
N LYS A 268 7.71 1.71 -14.07
CA LYS A 268 6.76 1.59 -15.18
C LYS A 268 5.82 0.41 -15.01
N TYR A 269 6.34 -0.74 -14.56
CA TYR A 269 5.55 -1.93 -14.29
C TYR A 269 4.52 -1.70 -13.18
N PHE A 270 4.93 -1.10 -12.06
CA PHE A 270 4.04 -0.74 -10.96
C PHE A 270 2.94 0.23 -11.40
N LEU A 271 3.31 1.35 -12.03
CA LEU A 271 2.34 2.36 -12.48
C LEU A 271 1.33 1.76 -13.47
N ARG A 272 1.79 0.97 -14.42
CA ARG A 272 0.94 0.33 -15.42
C ARG A 272 -0.15 -0.53 -14.78
N TYR A 273 0.20 -1.43 -13.88
CA TYR A 273 -0.81 -2.29 -13.26
C TYR A 273 -1.67 -1.55 -12.23
N SER A 274 -1.16 -0.45 -11.65
CA SER A 274 -1.97 0.43 -10.80
C SER A 274 -3.05 1.12 -11.65
N LEU A 275 -2.68 1.63 -12.83
CA LEU A 275 -3.59 2.26 -13.79
C LEU A 275 -4.60 1.28 -14.39
N VAL A 276 -4.16 0.06 -14.74
CA VAL A 276 -5.09 -1.00 -15.19
C VAL A 276 -6.12 -1.31 -14.10
N GLY A 277 -5.68 -1.41 -12.84
CA GLY A 277 -6.57 -1.60 -11.69
C GLY A 277 -7.57 -0.46 -11.52
N VAL A 278 -7.11 0.79 -11.62
CA VAL A 278 -7.98 1.98 -11.62
C VAL A 278 -9.00 1.93 -12.76
N ALA A 279 -8.58 1.59 -13.98
CA ALA A 279 -9.45 1.56 -15.15
C ALA A 279 -10.62 0.56 -14.99
N ILE A 280 -10.37 -0.61 -14.39
CA ILE A 280 -11.41 -1.62 -14.16
C ILE A 280 -12.24 -1.39 -12.90
N THR A 281 -11.85 -0.47 -12.02
CA THR A 281 -12.60 -0.19 -10.79
C THR A 281 -13.91 0.54 -11.13
N PRO A 282 -15.09 0.06 -10.68
CA PRO A 282 -16.38 0.62 -11.06
C PRO A 282 -16.77 1.88 -10.30
N ASP A 283 -16.39 2.00 -9.02
CA ASP A 283 -16.93 2.98 -8.07
C ASP A 283 -15.90 3.99 -7.54
N GLY A 284 -14.67 3.94 -8.06
CA GLY A 284 -13.55 4.77 -7.58
C GLY A 284 -12.98 4.32 -6.23
N ASN A 285 -13.49 3.24 -5.62
CA ASN A 285 -12.92 2.68 -4.40
C ASN A 285 -11.81 1.69 -4.73
N TYR A 286 -10.64 2.23 -5.07
CA TYR A 286 -9.51 1.45 -5.55
C TYR A 286 -8.97 0.47 -4.51
N SER A 287 -8.98 0.87 -3.22
CA SER A 287 -8.63 -0.02 -2.11
C SER A 287 -9.57 -1.22 -2.00
N ARG A 288 -10.89 -1.02 -2.19
CA ARG A 288 -11.88 -2.12 -2.22
C ARG A 288 -11.61 -3.07 -3.38
N ALA A 289 -11.50 -2.55 -4.60
CA ALA A 289 -11.22 -3.37 -5.78
C ALA A 289 -9.92 -4.18 -5.61
N ASP A 290 -8.85 -3.54 -5.14
CA ASP A 290 -7.57 -4.17 -4.85
C ASP A 290 -7.71 -5.33 -3.86
N ASN A 291 -8.33 -5.07 -2.70
CA ASN A 291 -8.52 -6.06 -1.64
C ASN A 291 -9.31 -7.28 -2.13
N LEU A 292 -10.34 -7.06 -2.94
CA LEU A 292 -11.16 -8.12 -3.53
C LEU A 292 -10.36 -8.98 -4.52
N ILE A 293 -9.66 -8.35 -5.47
CA ILE A 293 -8.83 -9.08 -6.45
C ILE A 293 -7.70 -9.83 -5.74
N TRP A 294 -7.09 -9.20 -4.73
CA TRP A 294 -6.07 -9.83 -3.92
C TRP A 294 -6.59 -11.07 -3.19
N MET A 295 -7.75 -10.96 -2.51
CA MET A 295 -8.38 -12.09 -1.81
C MET A 295 -8.70 -13.22 -2.79
N LEU A 296 -9.24 -12.88 -3.95
CA LEU A 296 -9.51 -13.85 -5.01
C LEU A 296 -8.22 -14.57 -5.43
N GLY A 297 -7.14 -13.85 -5.74
CA GLY A 297 -5.87 -14.42 -6.17
C GLY A 297 -5.09 -15.16 -5.09
N ALA A 298 -5.29 -14.83 -3.82
CA ALA A 298 -4.64 -15.47 -2.69
C ALA A 298 -5.36 -16.76 -2.26
N TYR A 299 -6.70 -16.79 -2.31
CA TYR A 299 -7.50 -17.88 -1.75
C TYR A 299 -8.13 -18.80 -2.79
N LEU A 300 -8.58 -18.27 -3.93
CA LEU A 300 -9.34 -19.03 -4.94
C LEU A 300 -8.56 -19.20 -6.26
N GLU A 301 -8.29 -18.11 -6.96
CA GLU A 301 -7.65 -18.04 -8.27
C GLU A 301 -6.12 -18.08 -8.15
N LYS A 302 -5.60 -19.17 -7.57
CA LYS A 302 -4.17 -19.35 -7.30
C LYS A 302 -3.39 -19.60 -8.58
N LYS A 303 -2.10 -19.28 -8.56
CA LYS A 303 -1.17 -19.52 -9.67
C LYS A 303 -1.27 -20.96 -10.21
N ASN A 304 -1.44 -21.10 -11.52
CA ASN A 304 -1.61 -22.36 -12.26
C ASN A 304 -2.88 -23.15 -11.91
N LYS A 305 -3.86 -22.50 -11.28
CA LYS A 305 -5.17 -23.06 -10.88
C LYS A 305 -6.30 -22.06 -11.13
N GLU A 306 -6.05 -21.09 -11.99
CA GLU A 306 -7.02 -20.08 -12.38
C GLU A 306 -8.16 -20.73 -13.18
N SER A 307 -9.38 -20.28 -12.93
CA SER A 307 -10.57 -20.69 -13.65
C SER A 307 -10.81 -19.83 -14.89
N ASN A 308 -11.69 -20.30 -15.78
CA ASN A 308 -12.12 -19.54 -16.97
C ASN A 308 -13.29 -18.57 -16.67
N VAL A 309 -13.53 -18.23 -15.40
CA VAL A 309 -14.60 -17.30 -15.03
C VAL A 309 -14.22 -15.89 -15.47
N GLU A 310 -15.13 -15.21 -16.16
CA GLU A 310 -14.98 -13.83 -16.58
C GLU A 310 -15.42 -12.88 -15.46
N TYR A 311 -14.45 -12.36 -14.71
CA TYR A 311 -14.71 -11.41 -13.62
C TYR A 311 -14.83 -9.94 -14.09
N ILE A 312 -14.69 -9.71 -15.39
CA ILE A 312 -14.65 -8.38 -16.00
C ILE A 312 -15.75 -8.31 -17.08
N HIS A 313 -16.67 -7.36 -16.96
CA HIS A 313 -17.79 -7.16 -17.89
C HIS A 313 -17.76 -5.77 -18.53
N GLU A 314 -18.47 -5.59 -19.65
CA GLU A 314 -18.50 -4.32 -20.41
C GLU A 314 -19.15 -3.14 -19.70
#